data_AF-A0A317DY37-F1
#
_entry.id   AF-A0A317DY37-F1
#
_cell.length_a   1.000
_cell.length_b   1.000
_cell.length_c   1.000
_cell.angle_alpha   90.00
_cell.angle_beta   90.00
_cell.angle_gamma   90.00
#
_symmetry.space_group_name_H-M   'P 1'
#
loop_
_entity.id
_entity.type
_entity.pdbx_description
1 polymer ?
#
loop_
_entity_poly.entity_id
_entity_poly.type
_entity_poly.pdbx_seq_one_letter_code
_entity_poly.pdbx_strand_id
1 'polypeptide(L)'
;MGGPRRRSTIPLTDQAFPADAACPPEDRLSPHDSLPLIGEAAPDFQARSTMGVVTLSDYRGRWVLLLSHPADFTPVCTSEFVAVAKQIGRFRALGCEVVALSVDSLFAHIAWSLSIEEKFGVAVDFPIVEDVSLAISRAFGMVHPKAATTATIRAAFVIDPDGIIQAIQYYPMAVGRSVGELLRLIAGLQAAQDGTCSVPADWQAGDPVLAPPPLLLDEARHRRAPAEGGDWYFTPAGAPAARGRKGRR
;
A
#
# COMPACT_ATOMS: atom_id res chain seq x y z
N MET A 1 4.38 48.72 -71.11
CA MET A 1 3.39 47.70 -71.54
C MET A 1 2.61 47.26 -70.33
N GLY A 2 1.38 47.74 -70.22
CA GLY A 2 0.44 47.35 -69.17
C GLY A 2 -0.38 46.12 -69.59
N GLY A 3 -0.75 45.32 -68.60
CA GLY A 3 -1.78 44.29 -68.70
C GLY A 3 -2.32 44.02 -67.29
N PRO A 4 -3.61 44.28 -67.01
CA PRO A 4 -4.13 44.30 -65.65
C PRO A 4 -4.53 42.92 -65.12
N ARG A 5 -4.51 42.82 -63.79
CA ARG A 5 -4.91 41.69 -62.95
C ARG A 5 -6.31 41.18 -63.29
N ARG A 6 -6.45 39.86 -63.48
CA ARG A 6 -7.76 39.19 -63.37
C ARG A 6 -7.96 38.73 -61.92
N ARG A 7 -8.89 39.37 -61.22
CA ARG A 7 -9.49 38.85 -60.00
C ARG A 7 -10.33 37.63 -60.38
N SER A 8 -10.00 36.46 -59.83
CA SER A 8 -10.91 35.32 -59.81
C SER A 8 -11.53 35.27 -58.42
N THR A 9 -12.80 35.65 -58.36
CA THR A 9 -13.70 35.43 -57.23
C THR A 9 -14.09 33.95 -57.22
N ILE A 10 -13.62 33.21 -56.21
CA ILE A 10 -14.14 31.88 -55.87
C ILE A 10 -15.21 32.08 -54.78
N PRO A 11 -16.42 31.51 -54.95
CA PRO A 11 -17.55 31.75 -54.05
C PRO A 11 -17.33 31.13 -52.67
N LEU A 12 -17.79 31.83 -51.63
CA LEU A 12 -18.01 31.26 -50.29
C LEU A 12 -19.15 30.24 -50.39
N THR A 13 -18.80 28.97 -50.61
CA THR A 13 -19.71 27.86 -50.34
C THR A 13 -19.79 27.65 -48.84
N ASP A 14 -20.98 27.89 -48.32
CA ASP A 14 -21.47 27.55 -47.00
C ASP A 14 -21.39 26.03 -46.81
N GLN A 15 -20.28 25.54 -46.26
CA GLN A 15 -20.19 24.16 -45.80
C GLN A 15 -20.38 24.16 -44.29
N ALA A 16 -21.60 23.83 -43.89
CA ALA A 16 -21.96 23.51 -42.52
C ALA A 16 -21.01 22.46 -41.95
N PHE A 17 -20.45 22.75 -40.76
CA PHE A 17 -19.75 21.77 -39.95
C PHE A 17 -20.74 20.66 -39.54
N PRO A 18 -20.41 19.37 -39.68
CA PRO A 18 -21.20 18.34 -39.04
C PRO A 18 -21.04 18.46 -37.53
N ALA A 19 -22.08 18.96 -36.87
CA ALA A 19 -22.28 18.81 -35.44
C ALA A 19 -22.65 17.34 -35.19
N ASP A 20 -21.65 16.49 -35.04
CA ASP A 20 -21.71 15.21 -34.31
C ASP A 20 -20.35 14.50 -34.43
N ALA A 21 -19.31 15.09 -33.82
CA ALA A 21 -18.20 14.31 -33.32
C ALA A 21 -18.53 14.00 -31.85
N ALA A 22 -19.22 12.87 -31.63
CA ALA A 22 -19.41 12.34 -30.29
C ALA A 22 -18.05 12.27 -29.60
N CYS A 23 -17.94 12.89 -28.43
CA CYS A 23 -16.81 12.71 -27.53
C CYS A 23 -16.64 11.20 -27.31
N PRO A 24 -15.44 10.61 -27.51
CA PRO A 24 -15.25 9.21 -27.17
C PRO A 24 -15.65 9.02 -25.70
N PRO A 25 -16.37 7.94 -25.36
CA PRO A 25 -16.78 7.70 -23.98
C PRO A 25 -15.52 7.68 -23.12
N GLU A 26 -15.57 8.42 -22.01
CA GLU A 26 -14.48 8.55 -21.05
C GLU A 26 -13.87 7.18 -20.76
N ASP A 27 -12.61 7.07 -21.16
CA ASP A 27 -11.54 6.24 -20.62
C ASP A 27 -12.01 5.20 -19.60
N ARG A 28 -12.48 4.04 -20.10
CA ARG A 28 -12.33 2.81 -19.32
C ARG A 28 -10.84 2.51 -19.33
N LEU A 29 -10.13 3.05 -18.35
CA LEU A 29 -8.78 2.63 -18.01
C LEU A 29 -8.75 1.09 -18.08
N SER A 30 -7.86 0.56 -18.92
CA SER A 30 -7.53 -0.86 -18.93
C SER A 30 -7.27 -1.30 -17.49
N PRO A 31 -7.70 -2.48 -17.03
CA PRO A 31 -7.46 -2.95 -15.66
C PRO A 31 -5.96 -3.13 -15.31
N HIS A 32 -5.05 -2.77 -16.22
CA HIS A 32 -3.60 -2.83 -16.08
C HIS A 32 -2.93 -1.46 -15.90
N ASP A 33 -3.68 -0.35 -15.91
CA ASP A 33 -3.12 1.02 -15.84
C ASP A 33 -3.46 1.80 -14.55
N SER A 34 -4.22 1.21 -13.63
CA SER A 34 -4.56 1.84 -12.35
C SER A 34 -3.67 1.34 -11.20
N LEU A 35 -3.21 2.27 -10.36
CA LEU A 35 -2.51 1.92 -9.13
C LEU A 35 -3.40 1.07 -8.22
N PRO A 36 -2.85 0.08 -7.48
CA PRO A 36 -3.63 -0.69 -6.51
C PRO A 36 -4.26 0.21 -5.44
N LEU A 37 -5.50 -0.10 -5.07
CA LEU A 37 -6.22 0.63 -4.03
C LEU A 37 -6.38 -0.21 -2.76
N ILE A 38 -6.46 0.48 -1.62
CA ILE A 38 -6.84 -0.15 -0.36
C ILE A 38 -8.29 -0.64 -0.47
N GLY A 39 -8.55 -1.86 -0.04
CA GLY A 39 -9.84 -2.54 -0.13
C GLY A 39 -10.01 -3.40 -1.39
N GLU A 40 -9.06 -3.36 -2.32
CA GLU A 40 -9.08 -4.21 -3.52
C GLU A 40 -8.22 -5.48 -3.35
N ALA A 41 -8.54 -6.50 -4.14
CA ALA A 41 -7.71 -7.70 -4.21
C ALA A 41 -6.32 -7.36 -4.75
N ALA A 42 -5.27 -7.85 -4.10
CA ALA A 42 -3.91 -7.69 -4.57
C ALA A 42 -3.72 -8.41 -5.93
N PRO A 43 -3.05 -7.78 -6.92
CA PRO A 43 -2.70 -8.46 -8.16
C PRO A 43 -1.94 -9.76 -7.89
N ASP A 44 -2.43 -10.88 -8.41
CA ASP A 44 -1.77 -12.17 -8.21
C ASP A 44 -0.54 -12.29 -9.12
N PHE A 45 0.45 -13.05 -8.67
CA PHE A 45 1.64 -13.35 -9.45
C PHE A 45 2.22 -14.70 -9.07
N GLN A 46 3.00 -15.29 -9.99
CA GLN A 46 3.88 -16.42 -9.74
C GLN A 46 5.27 -16.10 -10.26
N ALA A 47 6.28 -16.19 -9.40
CA ALA A 47 7.66 -15.87 -9.77
C ALA A 47 8.69 -16.66 -8.95
N ARG A 48 9.91 -16.71 -9.46
CA ARG A 48 11.04 -17.33 -8.77
C ARG A 48 11.50 -16.42 -7.63
N SER A 49 11.97 -17.03 -6.55
CA SER A 49 12.56 -16.34 -5.41
C SER A 49 13.75 -17.11 -4.85
N THR A 50 14.46 -16.48 -3.91
CA THR A 50 15.54 -17.11 -3.14
C THR A 50 15.11 -18.37 -2.37
N MET A 51 13.82 -18.60 -2.16
CA MET A 51 13.28 -19.75 -1.44
C MET A 51 12.41 -20.66 -2.31
N GLY A 52 12.54 -20.59 -3.64
CA GLY A 52 11.73 -21.35 -4.60
C GLY A 52 10.68 -20.49 -5.29
N VAL A 53 9.73 -21.12 -5.97
CA VAL A 53 8.63 -20.41 -6.64
C VAL A 53 7.65 -19.90 -5.59
N VAL A 54 7.28 -18.63 -5.71
CA VAL A 54 6.29 -17.95 -4.88
C VAL A 54 5.07 -17.64 -5.76
N THR A 55 3.89 -18.07 -5.32
CA THR A 55 2.61 -17.56 -5.81
C THR A 55 1.98 -16.71 -4.71
N LEU A 56 1.52 -15.49 -4.99
CA LEU A 56 0.95 -14.63 -3.95
C LEU A 56 -0.33 -15.23 -3.35
N SER A 57 -1.14 -15.89 -4.17
CA SER A 57 -2.33 -16.62 -3.71
C SER A 57 -2.05 -17.83 -2.80
N ASP A 58 -0.83 -18.37 -2.75
CA ASP A 58 -0.46 -19.44 -1.81
C ASP A 58 -0.37 -18.95 -0.34
N TYR A 59 -0.42 -17.63 -0.12
CA TYR A 59 -0.43 -17.04 1.21
C TYR A 59 -1.82 -16.83 1.80
N ARG A 60 -2.91 -17.18 1.10
CA ARG A 60 -4.27 -17.07 1.67
C ARG A 60 -4.36 -17.76 3.02
N GLY A 61 -5.11 -17.15 3.94
CA GLY A 61 -5.15 -17.54 5.35
C GLY A 61 -4.03 -16.93 6.22
N ARG A 62 -3.08 -16.19 5.64
CA ARG A 62 -2.02 -15.46 6.35
C ARG A 62 -1.96 -14.02 5.89
N TRP A 63 -1.50 -13.13 6.76
CA TRP A 63 -1.16 -11.77 6.35
C TRP A 63 0.14 -11.79 5.53
N VAL A 64 0.27 -10.88 4.57
CA VAL A 64 1.50 -10.71 3.77
C VAL A 64 1.96 -9.27 3.82
N LEU A 65 3.24 -9.08 4.11
CA LEU A 65 3.94 -7.82 3.91
C LEU A 65 4.81 -7.96 2.65
N LEU A 66 4.33 -7.42 1.54
CA LEU A 66 5.08 -7.36 0.27
C LEU A 66 5.90 -6.07 0.22
N LEU A 67 7.21 -6.19 0.12
CA LEU A 67 8.17 -5.07 0.12
C LEU A 67 8.93 -5.02 -1.20
N SER A 68 8.95 -3.87 -1.87
CA SER A 68 9.94 -3.63 -2.93
C SER A 68 11.18 -2.92 -2.39
N HIS A 69 12.32 -3.15 -3.01
CA HIS A 69 13.54 -2.37 -2.80
C HIS A 69 14.21 -2.04 -4.14
N PRO A 70 14.83 -0.85 -4.28
CA PRO A 70 15.30 -0.39 -5.59
C PRO A 70 16.35 -1.27 -6.27
N ALA A 71 17.33 -1.79 -5.53
CA ALA A 71 18.40 -2.64 -6.04
C ALA A 71 19.14 -3.35 -4.91
N ASP A 72 19.58 -4.57 -5.17
CA ASP A 72 20.54 -5.32 -4.37
C ASP A 72 21.88 -4.57 -4.25
N PHE A 73 22.69 -4.92 -3.25
CA PHE A 73 24.02 -4.31 -3.00
C PHE A 73 24.01 -2.79 -2.81
N THR A 74 22.89 -2.19 -2.39
CA THR A 74 22.79 -0.77 -2.05
C THR A 74 22.59 -0.56 -0.55
N PRO A 75 23.13 0.53 0.03
CA PRO A 75 23.27 0.66 1.49
C PRO A 75 21.94 0.79 2.23
N VAL A 76 21.00 1.59 1.73
CA VAL A 76 19.69 1.76 2.39
C VAL A 76 18.88 0.47 2.31
N CYS A 77 18.88 -0.23 1.17
CA CYS A 77 18.23 -1.54 1.05
C CYS A 77 18.83 -2.57 2.00
N THR A 78 20.17 -2.59 2.12
CA THR A 78 20.87 -3.48 3.06
C THR A 78 20.48 -3.18 4.49
N SER A 79 20.36 -1.90 4.86
CA SER A 79 19.91 -1.52 6.21
C SER A 79 18.48 -1.97 6.52
N GLU A 80 17.57 -1.87 5.53
CA GLU A 80 16.18 -2.34 5.69
C GLU A 80 16.12 -3.86 5.84
N PHE A 81 16.83 -4.61 5.00
CA PHE A 81 16.84 -6.07 5.04
C PHE A 81 17.42 -6.60 6.35
N VAL A 82 18.51 -6.01 6.84
CA VAL A 82 19.07 -6.34 8.17
C VAL A 82 18.05 -6.06 9.28
N ALA A 83 17.35 -4.94 9.22
CA ALA A 83 16.35 -4.57 10.24
C ALA A 83 15.12 -5.51 10.20
N VAL A 84 14.61 -5.84 9.02
CA VAL A 84 13.50 -6.79 8.83
C VAL A 84 13.90 -8.19 9.26
N ALA A 85 15.08 -8.67 8.85
CA ALA A 85 15.57 -10.00 9.21
C ALA A 85 15.71 -10.17 10.73
N LYS A 86 16.22 -9.14 11.43
CA LYS A 86 16.28 -9.13 12.91
C LYS A 86 14.91 -9.14 13.59
N GLN A 87 13.83 -8.80 12.88
CA GLN A 87 12.47 -8.75 13.42
C GLN A 87 11.55 -9.80 12.78
N ILE A 88 12.06 -10.71 11.94
CA ILE A 88 11.24 -11.67 11.18
C ILE A 88 10.36 -12.53 12.09
N GLY A 89 10.87 -12.91 13.27
CA GLY A 89 10.10 -13.65 14.27
C GLY A 89 8.88 -12.90 14.80
N ARG A 90 8.92 -11.55 14.85
CA ARG A 90 7.77 -10.74 15.28
C ARG A 90 6.70 -10.63 14.20
N PHE A 91 7.09 -10.55 12.93
CA PHE A 91 6.14 -10.63 11.81
C PHE A 91 5.42 -11.98 11.82
N ARG A 92 6.18 -13.09 11.97
CA ARG A 92 5.61 -14.44 12.09
C ARG A 92 4.71 -14.60 13.31
N ALA A 93 5.06 -13.98 14.44
CA ALA A 93 4.21 -13.98 15.64
C ALA A 93 2.87 -13.25 15.44
N LEU A 94 2.82 -12.30 14.50
CA LEU A 94 1.58 -11.66 14.05
C LEU A 94 0.86 -12.47 12.95
N GLY A 95 1.32 -13.68 12.60
CA GLY A 95 0.77 -14.44 11.48
C GLY A 95 0.99 -13.76 10.12
N CYS A 96 2.04 -12.94 10.01
CA CYS A 96 2.39 -12.19 8.81
C CYS A 96 3.69 -12.74 8.19
N GLU A 97 3.61 -13.10 6.92
CA GLU A 97 4.75 -13.49 6.09
C GLU A 97 5.34 -12.27 5.39
N VAL A 98 6.66 -12.19 5.33
CA VAL A 98 7.35 -11.14 4.58
C VAL A 98 7.76 -11.69 3.22
N VAL A 99 7.47 -10.94 2.15
CA VAL A 99 7.94 -11.23 0.80
C VAL A 99 8.61 -9.97 0.26
N ALA A 100 9.87 -10.07 -0.13
CA ALA A 100 10.61 -8.97 -0.73
C ALA A 100 10.69 -9.12 -2.25
N LEU A 101 10.96 -8.02 -2.97
CA LEU A 101 11.02 -7.99 -4.43
C LEU A 101 11.95 -6.88 -4.92
N SER A 102 12.76 -7.18 -5.93
CA SER A 102 13.35 -6.16 -6.80
C SER A 102 13.45 -6.66 -8.24
N VAL A 103 14.01 -5.82 -9.10
CA VAL A 103 14.20 -6.08 -10.53
C VAL A 103 15.52 -6.81 -10.81
N ASP A 104 16.30 -7.11 -9.77
CA ASP A 104 17.55 -7.85 -9.90
C ASP A 104 17.27 -9.34 -10.18
N SER A 105 18.28 -10.03 -10.72
CA SER A 105 18.18 -11.48 -10.96
C SER A 105 18.24 -12.28 -9.66
N LEU A 106 17.71 -13.50 -9.68
CA LEU A 106 17.79 -14.44 -8.56
C LEU A 106 19.22 -14.65 -8.04
N PHE A 107 20.22 -14.70 -8.93
CA PHE A 107 21.60 -14.89 -8.52
C PHE A 107 22.16 -13.68 -7.75
N ALA A 108 21.71 -12.47 -8.08
CA ALA A 108 22.05 -11.28 -7.32
C ALA A 108 21.44 -11.36 -5.91
N HIS A 109 20.17 -11.76 -5.79
CA HIS A 109 19.52 -11.92 -4.49
C HIS A 109 20.23 -12.93 -3.60
N ILE A 110 20.64 -14.08 -4.17
CA ILE A 110 21.38 -15.12 -3.43
C ILE A 110 22.73 -14.58 -2.97
N ALA A 111 23.51 -13.97 -3.88
CA ALA A 111 24.82 -13.43 -3.54
C ALA A 111 24.72 -12.30 -2.50
N TRP A 112 23.70 -11.45 -2.60
CA TRP A 112 23.46 -10.36 -1.66
C TRP A 112 23.04 -10.89 -0.29
N SER A 113 22.15 -11.90 -0.24
CA SER A 113 21.72 -12.54 1.01
C SER A 113 22.90 -13.18 1.75
N LEU A 114 23.77 -13.90 1.03
CA LEU A 114 25.01 -14.47 1.59
C LEU A 114 25.95 -13.37 2.11
N SER A 115 26.09 -12.27 1.36
CA SER A 115 26.88 -11.12 1.82
C SER A 115 26.29 -10.46 3.06
N ILE A 116 24.96 -10.39 3.19
CA ILE A 116 24.31 -9.84 4.39
C ILE A 116 24.62 -10.73 5.59
N GLU A 117 24.47 -12.05 5.44
CA GLU A 117 24.76 -13.02 6.49
C GLU A 117 26.21 -12.94 6.94
N GLU A 118 27.16 -12.96 6.00
CA GLU A 118 28.60 -12.90 6.28
C GLU A 118 28.99 -11.58 6.98
N LYS A 119 28.51 -10.43 6.50
CA LYS A 119 28.98 -9.11 6.95
C LYS A 119 28.21 -8.54 8.13
N PHE A 120 26.94 -8.92 8.30
CA PHE A 120 26.06 -8.37 9.34
C PHE A 120 25.58 -9.40 10.35
N GLY A 121 25.92 -10.69 10.15
CA GLY A 121 25.61 -11.76 11.09
C GLY A 121 24.12 -12.06 11.23
N VAL A 122 23.34 -11.81 10.17
CA VAL A 122 21.90 -12.08 10.14
C VAL A 122 21.50 -12.72 8.80
N ALA A 123 20.80 -13.84 8.86
CA ALA A 123 20.28 -14.51 7.67
C ALA A 123 19.00 -13.83 7.18
N VAL A 124 18.87 -13.66 5.86
CA VAL A 124 17.65 -13.20 5.21
C VAL A 124 16.69 -14.39 5.06
N ASP A 125 15.90 -14.64 6.10
CA ASP A 125 14.99 -15.80 6.21
C ASP A 125 13.57 -15.47 5.68
N PHE A 126 13.51 -14.91 4.49
CA PHE A 126 12.26 -14.63 3.75
C PHE A 126 12.56 -14.53 2.24
N PRO A 127 11.58 -14.85 1.36
CA PRO A 127 11.81 -14.87 -0.07
C PRO A 127 12.06 -13.47 -0.64
N ILE A 128 13.05 -13.38 -1.54
CA ILE A 128 13.25 -12.23 -2.42
C ILE A 128 12.88 -12.68 -3.83
N VAL A 129 11.79 -12.12 -4.36
CA VAL A 129 11.24 -12.41 -5.68
C VAL A 129 12.03 -11.64 -6.74
N GLU A 130 12.46 -12.34 -7.80
CA GLU A 130 13.05 -11.72 -8.98
C GLU A 130 11.95 -11.19 -9.91
N ASP A 131 11.98 -9.90 -10.24
CA ASP A 131 11.07 -9.29 -11.21
C ASP A 131 11.83 -8.53 -12.31
N VAL A 132 12.74 -9.25 -12.97
CA VAL A 132 13.53 -8.71 -14.10
C VAL A 132 12.62 -8.18 -15.22
N SER A 133 11.40 -8.72 -15.34
CA SER A 133 10.42 -8.32 -16.37
C SER A 133 9.68 -7.00 -16.07
N LEU A 134 9.76 -6.51 -14.82
CA LEU A 134 8.94 -5.42 -14.29
C LEU A 134 7.43 -5.70 -14.24
N ALA A 135 6.99 -6.93 -14.52
CA ALA A 135 5.56 -7.24 -14.61
C ALA A 135 4.87 -7.06 -13.26
N ILE A 136 5.48 -7.58 -12.18
CA ILE A 136 4.93 -7.46 -10.83
C ILE A 136 5.05 -6.01 -10.35
N SER A 137 6.22 -5.41 -10.55
CA SER A 137 6.50 -4.05 -10.12
C SER A 137 5.57 -3.04 -10.80
N ARG A 138 5.18 -3.26 -12.06
CA ARG A 138 4.19 -2.42 -12.76
C ARG A 138 2.78 -2.66 -12.23
N ALA A 139 2.36 -3.91 -12.06
CA ALA A 139 1.04 -4.26 -11.52
C ALA A 139 0.81 -3.66 -10.13
N PHE A 140 1.86 -3.55 -9.33
CA PHE A 140 1.82 -2.93 -8.01
C PHE A 140 2.21 -1.44 -7.99
N GLY A 141 2.46 -0.79 -9.13
CA GLY A 141 2.87 0.62 -9.15
C GLY A 141 4.20 0.93 -8.44
N MET A 142 5.07 -0.07 -8.31
CA MET A 142 6.37 0.03 -7.64
C MET A 142 7.44 0.70 -8.51
N VAL A 143 7.21 0.85 -9.82
CA VAL A 143 8.05 1.66 -10.71
C VAL A 143 7.33 2.97 -10.99
N HIS A 144 7.94 4.09 -10.59
CA HIS A 144 7.34 5.39 -10.84
C HIS A 144 7.28 5.67 -12.36
N PRO A 145 6.14 6.12 -12.93
CA PRO A 145 6.00 6.31 -14.39
C PRO A 145 7.03 7.27 -15.01
N LYS A 146 7.53 8.22 -14.20
CA LYS A 146 8.58 9.19 -14.59
C LYS A 146 9.98 8.82 -14.10
N ALA A 147 10.20 7.60 -13.64
CA ALA A 147 11.52 7.19 -13.17
C ALA A 147 12.53 7.21 -14.32
N ALA A 148 13.73 7.76 -14.06
CA ALA A 148 14.83 7.72 -15.00
C ALA A 148 15.48 6.33 -15.12
N THR A 149 15.13 5.42 -14.21
CA THR A 149 15.65 4.05 -14.12
C THR A 149 14.51 3.06 -13.93
N THR A 150 14.79 1.77 -14.12
CA THR A 150 13.85 0.66 -13.88
C THR A 150 13.80 0.20 -12.42
N ALA A 151 14.59 0.82 -11.54
CA ALA A 151 14.61 0.50 -10.12
C ALA A 151 13.24 0.79 -9.50
N THR A 152 12.75 -0.10 -8.64
CA THR A 152 11.52 0.17 -7.91
C THR A 152 11.73 1.30 -6.89
N ILE A 153 10.66 1.97 -6.48
CA ILE A 153 10.64 2.73 -5.24
C ILE A 153 10.57 1.77 -4.03
N ARG A 154 10.56 2.30 -2.81
CA ARG A 154 10.39 1.52 -1.58
C ARG A 154 8.91 1.43 -1.26
N ALA A 155 8.19 0.56 -1.96
CA ALA A 155 6.78 0.30 -1.73
C ALA A 155 6.60 -0.80 -0.68
N ALA A 156 5.58 -0.68 0.16
CA ALA A 156 5.15 -1.74 1.07
C ALA A 156 3.64 -1.91 0.96
N PHE A 157 3.19 -3.15 0.81
CA PHE A 157 1.78 -3.54 0.80
C PHE A 157 1.53 -4.46 1.98
N VAL A 158 0.53 -4.14 2.79
CA VAL A 158 0.01 -5.05 3.81
C VAL A 158 -1.26 -5.67 3.24
N ILE A 159 -1.24 -6.98 3.05
CA ILE A 159 -2.30 -7.76 2.42
C ILE A 159 -2.86 -8.71 3.47
N ASP A 160 -4.18 -8.78 3.60
CA ASP A 160 -4.86 -9.62 4.59
C ASP A 160 -4.99 -11.09 4.15
N PRO A 161 -5.49 -11.98 5.04
CA PRO A 161 -5.69 -13.40 4.73
C PRO A 161 -6.59 -13.71 3.54
N ASP A 162 -7.50 -12.79 3.17
CA ASP A 162 -8.39 -12.93 2.02
C ASP A 162 -7.74 -12.43 0.73
N GLY A 163 -6.55 -11.82 0.82
CA GLY A 163 -5.79 -11.27 -0.29
C GLY A 163 -6.15 -9.84 -0.63
N ILE A 164 -6.77 -9.11 0.29
CA ILE A 164 -7.17 -7.72 0.10
C ILE A 164 -6.07 -6.79 0.62
N ILE A 165 -5.77 -5.74 -0.13
CA ILE A 165 -4.80 -4.72 0.27
C ILE A 165 -5.40 -3.87 1.38
N GLN A 166 -4.77 -3.87 2.56
CA GLN A 166 -5.21 -3.13 3.73
C GLN A 166 -4.42 -1.84 3.96
N ALA A 167 -3.16 -1.80 3.50
CA ALA A 167 -2.35 -0.58 3.56
C ALA A 167 -1.28 -0.55 2.48
N ILE A 168 -0.93 0.66 2.05
CA ILE A 168 0.12 0.93 1.07
C ILE A 168 1.01 2.05 1.60
N GLN A 169 2.32 1.88 1.51
CA GLN A 169 3.31 2.92 1.82
C GLN A 169 4.29 3.06 0.65
N TYR A 170 4.57 4.29 0.25
CA TYR A 170 5.55 4.61 -0.78
C TYR A 170 6.62 5.54 -0.24
N TYR A 171 7.84 5.03 -0.13
CA TYR A 171 9.01 5.80 0.26
C TYR A 171 9.90 6.08 -0.96
N PRO A 172 10.54 7.25 -1.05
CA PRO A 172 11.55 7.49 -2.06
C PRO A 172 12.77 6.60 -1.81
N MET A 173 13.58 6.38 -2.85
CA MET A 173 14.77 5.51 -2.77
C MET A 173 15.75 5.91 -1.66
N ALA A 174 15.83 7.20 -1.31
CA ALA A 174 16.79 7.76 -0.36
C ALA A 174 16.41 7.57 1.12
N VAL A 175 15.16 7.19 1.45
CA VAL A 175 14.68 7.13 2.83
C VAL A 175 14.28 5.69 3.16
N GLY A 176 14.94 5.10 4.16
CA GLY A 176 14.58 3.78 4.67
C GLY A 176 13.28 3.80 5.49
N ARG A 177 12.53 2.72 5.42
CA ARG A 177 11.27 2.50 6.17
C ARG A 177 11.54 2.18 7.65
N SER A 178 10.55 2.49 8.49
CA SER A 178 10.55 2.08 9.89
C SER A 178 9.95 0.68 10.05
N VAL A 179 10.77 -0.30 10.41
CA VAL A 179 10.30 -1.67 10.70
C VAL A 179 9.35 -1.71 11.90
N GLY A 180 9.56 -0.83 12.88
CA GLY A 180 8.63 -0.67 14.01
C GLY A 180 7.24 -0.23 13.56
N GLU A 181 7.16 0.70 12.60
CA GLU A 181 5.88 1.14 12.03
C GLU A 181 5.20 0.03 11.23
N LEU A 182 5.96 -0.75 10.45
CA LEU A 182 5.39 -1.90 9.72
C LEU A 182 4.73 -2.90 10.67
N LEU A 183 5.40 -3.24 11.78
CA LEU A 183 4.84 -4.11 12.82
C LEU A 183 3.60 -3.49 13.49
N ARG A 184 3.68 -2.21 13.86
CA ARG A 184 2.59 -1.47 14.51
C ARG A 184 1.35 -1.40 13.61
N LEU A 185 1.56 -1.12 12.33
CA LEU A 185 0.50 -1.05 11.32
C LEU A 185 -0.21 -2.39 11.16
N ILE A 186 0.52 -3.50 11.00
CA ILE A 186 -0.07 -4.85 10.89
C ILE A 186 -0.90 -5.17 12.15
N ALA A 187 -0.35 -4.92 13.34
CA ALA A 187 -1.05 -5.16 14.60
C ALA A 187 -2.32 -4.29 14.72
N GLY A 188 -2.27 -3.02 14.29
CA GLY A 188 -3.41 -2.13 14.29
C GLY A 188 -4.51 -2.56 13.31
N LEU A 189 -4.13 -2.99 12.11
CA LEU A 189 -5.08 -3.52 11.12
C LEU A 189 -5.77 -4.79 11.65
N GLN A 190 -5.02 -5.69 12.28
CA GLN A 190 -5.57 -6.88 12.93
C GLN A 190 -6.53 -6.53 14.08
N ALA A 191 -6.19 -5.52 14.89
CA ALA A 191 -7.04 -5.08 16.00
C ALA A 191 -8.38 -4.49 15.53
N ALA A 192 -8.39 -3.80 14.38
CA ALA A 192 -9.60 -3.20 13.81
C ALA A 192 -10.35 -4.11 12.82
N GLN A 193 -9.86 -5.32 12.54
CA GLN A 193 -10.32 -6.15 11.42
C GLN A 193 -11.81 -6.52 11.49
N ASP A 194 -12.35 -6.74 12.69
CA ASP A 194 -13.76 -7.10 12.89
C ASP A 194 -14.72 -5.90 12.89
N GLY A 195 -14.19 -4.68 12.76
CA GLY A 195 -14.96 -3.44 12.76
C GLY A 195 -15.54 -3.05 14.13
N THR A 196 -15.18 -3.75 15.21
CA THR A 196 -15.69 -3.46 16.56
C THR A 196 -14.97 -2.30 17.24
N CYS A 197 -13.83 -1.87 16.70
CA CYS A 197 -13.05 -0.75 17.19
C CYS A 197 -12.30 -0.01 16.07
N SER A 198 -11.73 1.14 16.42
CA SER A 198 -10.85 1.93 15.58
C SER A 198 -9.55 2.21 16.33
N VAL A 199 -8.43 2.15 15.62
CA VAL A 199 -7.09 2.37 16.19
C VAL A 199 -6.74 3.87 16.08
N PRO A 200 -6.48 4.57 17.21
CA PRO A 200 -6.19 6.00 17.18
C PRO A 200 -4.79 6.31 16.63
N ALA A 201 -4.51 7.59 16.41
CA ALA A 201 -3.18 8.07 16.02
C ALA A 201 -2.12 7.66 17.05
N ASP A 202 -0.92 7.35 16.56
CA ASP A 202 0.26 6.95 17.36
C ASP A 202 0.10 5.72 18.26
N TRP A 203 -1.02 5.00 18.12
CA TRP A 203 -1.35 3.81 18.91
C TRP A 203 -0.28 2.71 18.81
N GLN A 204 0.09 2.15 19.95
CA GLN A 204 0.91 0.95 20.09
C GLN A 204 0.10 -0.23 20.63
N ALA A 205 0.57 -1.46 20.37
CA ALA A 205 -0.07 -2.65 20.89
C ALA A 205 -0.19 -2.59 22.42
N GLY A 206 -1.43 -2.65 22.93
CA GLY A 206 -1.77 -2.51 24.35
C GLY A 206 -2.40 -1.16 24.72
N ASP A 207 -2.28 -0.15 23.86
CA ASP A 207 -2.94 1.14 24.08
C ASP A 207 -4.47 1.03 23.88
N PRO A 208 -5.27 1.95 24.47
CA PRO A 208 -6.70 1.98 24.26
C PRO A 208 -7.09 2.20 22.80
N VAL A 209 -8.07 1.43 22.32
CA VAL A 209 -8.75 1.62 21.03
C VAL A 209 -9.99 2.49 21.21
N LEU A 210 -10.55 3.00 20.11
CA LEU A 210 -11.79 3.79 20.08
C LEU A 210 -12.97 2.93 19.64
N ALA A 211 -14.16 3.20 20.17
CA ALA A 211 -15.39 2.62 19.66
C ALA A 211 -15.79 3.29 18.33
N PRO A 212 -16.41 2.58 17.38
CA PRO A 212 -16.99 3.19 16.19
C PRO A 212 -18.02 4.26 16.58
N PRO A 213 -18.06 5.39 15.85
CA PRO A 213 -19.05 6.43 16.14
C PRO A 213 -20.45 5.94 15.78
N PRO A 214 -21.49 6.37 16.52
CA PRO A 214 -22.87 6.16 16.10
C PRO A 214 -23.14 6.78 14.73
N LEU A 215 -23.93 6.10 13.90
CA LEU A 215 -24.31 6.60 12.57
C LEU A 215 -25.69 7.28 12.58
N LEU A 216 -26.49 7.03 13.61
CA LEU A 216 -27.83 7.61 13.77
C LEU A 216 -27.83 8.71 14.84
N LEU A 217 -28.57 9.78 14.58
CA LEU A 217 -28.68 10.91 15.51
C LEU A 217 -29.24 10.49 16.87
N ASP A 218 -30.21 9.58 16.89
CA ASP A 218 -30.77 9.09 18.14
C ASP A 218 -29.73 8.28 18.92
N GLU A 219 -28.92 7.43 18.28
CA GLU A 219 -27.84 6.72 18.96
C GLU A 219 -26.80 7.71 19.52
N ALA A 220 -26.44 8.75 18.76
CA ALA A 220 -25.52 9.80 19.20
C ALA A 220 -26.06 10.54 20.44
N ARG A 221 -27.37 10.87 20.47
CA ARG A 221 -28.03 11.51 21.63
C ARG A 221 -28.00 10.64 22.89
N HIS A 222 -28.04 9.32 22.72
CA HIS A 222 -28.06 8.37 23.83
C HIS A 222 -26.66 7.87 24.22
N ARG A 223 -25.64 8.07 23.37
CA ARG A 223 -24.26 7.72 23.68
C ARG A 223 -23.68 8.71 24.68
N ARG A 224 -23.22 8.19 25.83
CA ARG A 224 -22.59 9.01 26.86
C ARG A 224 -21.15 9.30 26.48
N ALA A 225 -20.79 10.59 26.50
CA ALA A 225 -19.40 11.00 26.44
C ALA A 225 -18.62 10.42 27.64
N PRO A 226 -17.34 10.06 27.45
CA PRO A 226 -16.47 9.61 28.55
C PRO A 226 -16.23 10.73 29.57
N ALA A 227 -15.85 10.34 30.79
CA ALA A 227 -15.71 11.27 31.92
C ALA A 227 -14.57 12.29 31.74
N GLU A 228 -13.54 11.96 30.94
CA GLU A 228 -12.40 12.82 30.65
C GLU A 228 -12.08 12.78 29.16
N GLY A 229 -11.90 13.97 28.55
CA GLY A 229 -11.23 14.13 27.26
C GLY A 229 -11.91 13.54 26.02
N GLY A 230 -13.24 13.35 25.99
CA GLY A 230 -13.94 12.85 24.81
C GLY A 230 -15.39 13.31 24.65
N ASP A 231 -16.04 12.80 23.61
CA ASP A 231 -17.41 13.18 23.21
C ASP A 231 -18.19 11.95 22.69
N TRP A 232 -19.46 12.12 22.31
CA TRP A 232 -20.34 11.04 21.81
C TRP A 232 -19.75 10.25 20.63
N TYR A 233 -18.90 10.89 19.81
CA TYR A 233 -18.19 10.28 18.69
C TYR A 233 -16.74 9.86 19.01
N PHE A 234 -16.20 10.28 20.15
CA PHE A 234 -14.81 10.03 20.57
C PHE A 234 -14.81 9.35 21.94
N THR A 235 -14.96 8.03 21.94
CA THR A 235 -15.07 7.23 23.15
C THR A 235 -14.13 6.02 23.07
N PRO A 236 -13.36 5.70 24.11
CA PRO A 236 -12.59 4.45 24.15
C PRO A 236 -13.50 3.22 24.03
N ALA A 237 -13.06 2.21 23.27
CA ALA A 237 -13.78 0.95 23.17
C ALA A 237 -13.71 0.20 24.52
N GLY A 238 -14.82 -0.42 24.92
CA GLY A 238 -14.90 -1.13 26.21
C GLY A 238 -14.95 -0.26 27.46
N ALA A 239 -14.98 1.08 27.35
CA ALA A 239 -15.10 1.95 28.53
C ALA A 239 -16.43 1.70 29.28
N PRO A 240 -16.40 1.46 30.61
CA PRO A 240 -17.63 1.33 31.39
C PRO A 240 -18.40 2.64 31.37
N ALA A 241 -19.72 2.56 31.19
CA ALA A 241 -20.59 3.73 31.26
C ALA A 241 -20.42 4.41 32.63
N ALA A 242 -19.97 5.68 32.63
CA ALA A 242 -19.79 6.43 33.87
C ALA A 242 -21.10 6.46 34.67
N ARG A 243 -21.06 6.03 35.94
CA ARG A 243 -22.21 6.08 36.85
C ARG A 243 -22.68 7.52 36.96
N GLY A 244 -23.91 7.77 36.53
CA GLY A 244 -24.49 9.12 36.53
C GLY A 244 -24.31 9.80 37.88
N ARG A 245 -23.67 10.97 37.87
CA ARG A 245 -23.65 11.89 39.01
C ARG A 245 -25.10 12.32 39.24
N LYS A 246 -25.81 11.64 40.14
CA LYS A 246 -27.09 12.13 40.66
C LYS A 246 -26.80 13.50 41.26
N GLY A 247 -27.40 14.54 40.67
CA GLY A 247 -27.28 15.91 41.16
C GLY A 247 -27.61 15.96 42.65
N ARG A 248 -26.65 16.42 43.44
CA ARG A 248 -26.93 16.96 44.77
C ARG A 248 -27.64 18.29 44.53
N ARG A 249 -28.96 18.28 44.70
CA ARG A 249 -29.72 19.48 45.09
C ARG A 249 -29.40 19.81 46.54
#